data_AF-A8V1V0-F1
#
_entry.id   AF-A8V1V0-F1
#
_cell.length_a   1.000
_cell.length_b   1.000
_cell.length_c   1.000
_cell.angle_alpha   90.00
_cell.angle_beta   90.00
_cell.angle_gamma   90.00
#
_symmetry.space_group_name_H-M   'P 1'
#
loop_
_entity.id
_entity.type
_entity.pdbx_description
1 polymer ?
#
loop_
_entity_poly.entity_id
_entity_poly.type
_entity_poly.pdbx_seq_one_letter_code
_entity_poly.pdbx_strand_id
1 'polypeptide(L)'
;WDPLSVFIILVALYSVRIKNIYLFTGIISILQDIFTFGYGVNFFSKMFLVVIVSLIKEKFFISSFFIKSLIVIILTILELSLKTLYSFIFLGKFEFCIGYIFYAVLNFAVFYIYSLLKETSKKIE
;
A
#
# COMPACT_ATOMS: atom_id res chain seq x y z
N TRP A 1 11.68 7.93 0.40
CA TRP A 1 11.42 6.49 0.25
C TRP A 1 10.45 6.09 1.34
N ASP A 2 9.30 5.54 0.95
CA ASP A 2 8.06 5.59 1.74
C ASP A 2 7.63 4.21 2.26
N PRO A 3 8.30 3.64 3.29
CA PRO A 3 7.92 2.34 3.85
C PRO A 3 6.53 2.35 4.49
N LEU A 4 5.95 3.52 4.76
CA LEU A 4 4.61 3.65 5.36
C LEU A 4 3.51 3.11 4.45
N SER A 5 3.70 3.17 3.13
CA SER A 5 2.72 2.63 2.20
C SER A 5 2.58 1.11 2.29
N VAL A 6 3.68 0.38 2.55
CA VAL A 6 3.67 -1.07 2.82
C VAL A 6 2.84 -1.37 4.07
N PHE A 7 3.10 -0.60 5.11
CA PHE A 7 2.39 -0.71 6.37
C PHE A 7 0.89 -0.42 6.21
N ILE A 8 0.54 0.59 5.42
CA ILE A 8 -0.84 0.96 5.13
C ILE A 8 -1.55 -0.13 4.33
N ILE A 9 -0.92 -0.73 3.31
CA ILE A 9 -1.49 -1.84 2.54
C ILE A 9 -1.82 -3.01 3.46
N LEU A 10 -0.88 -3.41 4.32
CA LEU A 10 -1.09 -4.50 5.27
C LEU A 10 -2.18 -4.18 6.28
N VAL A 11 -2.12 -3.01 6.93
CA VAL A 11 -3.14 -2.62 7.91
C VAL A 11 -4.52 -2.52 7.26
N ALA A 12 -4.60 -2.02 6.03
CA ALA A 12 -5.86 -1.92 5.29
C ALA A 12 -6.46 -3.28 4.93
N LEU A 13 -5.62 -4.23 4.49
CA LEU A 13 -6.05 -5.58 4.18
C LEU A 13 -6.57 -6.31 5.43
N TYR A 14 -5.92 -6.13 6.59
CA TYR A 14 -6.16 -6.97 7.77
C TYR A 14 -7.01 -6.35 8.88
N SER A 15 -7.18 -5.03 8.92
CA SER A 15 -8.02 -4.40 9.95
C SER A 15 -9.50 -4.76 9.77
N VAL A 16 -10.15 -5.10 10.87
CA VAL A 16 -11.56 -5.50 10.91
C VAL A 16 -12.49 -4.32 10.62
N ARG A 17 -12.08 -3.08 10.96
CA ARG A 17 -12.92 -1.87 10.82
C ARG A 17 -12.34 -0.90 9.80
N ILE A 18 -13.01 -0.84 8.64
CA ILE A 18 -12.66 0.02 7.50
C ILE A 18 -12.57 1.51 7.89
N LYS A 19 -13.49 2.01 8.72
CA LYS A 19 -13.53 3.42 9.16
C LYS A 19 -12.24 3.87 9.87
N ASN A 20 -11.65 2.98 10.68
CA ASN A 20 -10.43 3.30 11.43
C ASN A 20 -9.21 3.36 10.51
N ILE A 21 -9.20 2.57 9.43
CA ILE A 21 -8.13 2.53 8.44
C ILE A 21 -8.08 3.83 7.66
N TYR A 22 -9.23 4.34 7.19
CA TYR A 22 -9.31 5.62 6.48
C TYR A 22 -8.82 6.78 7.34
N LEU A 23 -9.23 6.83 8.61
CA LEU A 23 -8.86 7.90 9.52
C LEU A 23 -7.35 7.85 9.85
N PHE A 24 -6.83 6.67 10.16
CA PHE A 24 -5.41 6.47 10.44
C PHE A 24 -4.54 6.79 9.22
N THR A 25 -4.91 6.25 8.05
CA THR A 25 -4.18 6.47 6.79
C THR A 25 -4.21 7.94 6.41
N GLY A 26 -5.37 8.60 6.53
CA GLY A 26 -5.51 10.02 6.22
C GLY A 26 -4.58 10.87 7.08
N ILE A 27 -4.58 10.67 8.40
CA ILE A 27 -3.73 11.44 9.33
C ILE A 27 -2.24 11.24 9.02
N ILE A 28 -1.80 9.99 8.88
CA ILE A 28 -0.39 9.69 8.59
C ILE A 28 0.04 10.28 7.24
N SER A 29 -0.82 10.20 6.23
CA SER A 29 -0.47 10.66 4.90
C SER A 29 -0.40 12.19 4.84
N ILE A 30 -1.28 12.90 5.56
CA ILE A 30 -1.20 14.36 5.71
C ILE A 30 0.08 14.75 6.44
N LEU A 31 0.40 14.11 7.56
CA LEU A 31 1.64 14.38 8.29
C LEU A 31 2.85 14.19 7.39
N GLN A 32 2.85 13.11 6.60
CA GLN A 32 3.94 12.86 5.67
C GLN A 32 4.03 13.89 4.55
N ASP A 33 2.92 14.35 3.99
CA ASP A 33 2.93 15.43 3.01
C ASP A 33 3.49 16.74 3.59
N ILE A 34 3.22 17.02 4.87
CA ILE A 34 3.81 18.17 5.58
C ILE A 34 5.33 18.00 5.72
N PHE A 35 5.80 16.84 6.20
CA PHE A 35 7.23 16.60 6.43
C PHE A 35 8.06 16.49 5.15
N THR A 36 7.45 16.01 4.06
CA THR A 36 8.16 15.77 2.78
C THR A 36 7.93 16.85 1.76
N PHE A 37 7.17 17.92 2.09
CA PHE A 37 6.68 18.90 1.12
C PHE A 37 6.02 18.21 -0.09
N GLY A 38 5.24 17.17 0.18
CA GLY A 38 4.68 16.27 -0.83
C GLY A 38 3.47 16.83 -1.58
N TYR A 39 2.99 18.04 -1.23
CA TYR A 39 1.86 18.71 -1.88
C TYR A 39 0.59 17.84 -2.04
N GLY A 40 0.33 16.92 -1.10
CA GLY A 40 -0.84 16.04 -1.15
C GLY A 40 -0.64 14.73 -1.92
N VAL A 41 0.52 14.53 -2.58
CA VAL A 41 0.84 13.31 -3.33
C VAL A 41 0.66 12.06 -2.46
N ASN A 42 1.18 12.10 -1.22
CA ASN A 42 1.14 10.94 -0.35
C ASN A 42 -0.28 10.69 0.16
N PHE A 43 -1.02 11.75 0.51
CA PHE A 43 -2.42 11.66 0.89
C PHE A 43 -3.28 11.03 -0.22
N PHE A 44 -3.23 11.56 -1.44
CA PHE A 44 -4.07 11.05 -2.52
C PHE A 44 -3.69 9.62 -2.92
N SER A 45 -2.39 9.32 -3.07
CA SER A 45 -1.94 7.98 -3.42
C SER A 45 -2.32 6.93 -2.38
N LYS A 46 -2.16 7.22 -1.09
CA LYS A 46 -2.46 6.28 0.00
C LYS A 46 -3.94 6.11 0.24
N MET A 47 -4.72 7.19 0.17
CA MET A 47 -6.18 7.10 0.27
C MET A 47 -6.77 6.31 -0.89
N PHE A 48 -6.28 6.52 -2.11
CA PHE A 48 -6.66 5.72 -3.27
C PHE A 48 -6.35 4.23 -3.05
N LEU A 49 -5.16 3.94 -2.51
CA LEU A 49 -4.74 2.58 -2.19
C LEU A 49 -5.70 1.91 -1.19
N VAL A 50 -6.08 2.61 -0.12
CA VAL A 50 -7.04 2.10 0.88
C VAL A 50 -8.40 1.83 0.26
N VAL A 51 -8.87 2.68 -0.66
CA VAL A 51 -10.13 2.45 -1.38
C VAL A 51 -10.06 1.16 -2.20
N ILE A 52 -9.03 0.99 -3.04
CA ILE A 52 -8.88 -0.23 -3.83
C ILE A 52 -8.79 -1.46 -2.93
N VAL A 53 -7.92 -1.40 -1.92
CA VAL A 53 -7.72 -2.51 -0.97
C VAL A 53 -9.04 -2.88 -0.30
N SER A 54 -9.84 -1.91 0.11
CA SER A 54 -11.15 -2.15 0.72
C SER A 54 -12.12 -2.85 -0.23
N LEU A 55 -12.11 -2.49 -1.53
CA LEU A 55 -12.97 -3.12 -2.55
C LEU A 55 -12.57 -4.56 -2.85
N ILE A 56 -11.28 -4.88 -2.80
CA ILE A 56 -10.78 -6.23 -3.15
C ILE A 56 -10.59 -7.13 -1.93
N LYS A 57 -10.73 -6.59 -0.71
CA LYS A 57 -10.45 -7.27 0.57
C LYS A 57 -11.10 -8.64 0.70
N GLU A 58 -12.38 -8.77 0.39
CA GLU A 58 -13.12 -10.03 0.51
C GLU A 58 -12.55 -11.09 -0.44
N LYS A 59 -12.34 -10.72 -1.71
CA LYS A 59 -11.74 -11.59 -2.72
C LYS A 59 -10.30 -11.96 -2.37
N PHE A 60 -9.55 -11.02 -1.79
CA PHE A 60 -8.18 -11.23 -1.34
C PHE A 60 -8.10 -12.35 -0.30
N PHE A 61 -8.98 -12.37 0.70
CA PHE A 61 -8.93 -13.39 1.76
C PHE A 61 -9.24 -14.82 1.28
N ILE A 62 -10.17 -14.95 0.32
CA ILE A 62 -10.62 -16.24 -0.22
C ILE A 62 -9.62 -16.80 -1.24
N SER A 63 -8.79 -15.95 -1.82
CA SER A 63 -7.87 -16.33 -2.90
C SER A 63 -6.64 -17.14 -2.44
N SER A 64 -6.02 -17.85 -3.40
CA SER A 64 -4.78 -18.60 -3.18
C SER A 64 -3.59 -17.66 -2.89
N PHE A 65 -2.54 -18.20 -2.26
CA PHE A 65 -1.32 -17.44 -1.96
C PHE A 65 -0.71 -16.75 -3.21
N PHE A 66 -0.73 -17.43 -4.36
CA PHE A 66 -0.27 -16.86 -5.64
C PHE A 66 -1.09 -15.65 -6.09
N ILE A 67 -2.42 -15.72 -5.95
CA ILE A 67 -3.31 -14.61 -6.32
C ILE A 67 -3.09 -13.42 -5.37
N LYS A 68 -2.95 -13.66 -4.07
CA LYS A 68 -2.64 -12.61 -3.08
C LYS A 68 -1.33 -11.89 -3.39
N SER A 69 -0.31 -12.67 -3.70
CA SER A 69 1.02 -12.19 -4.11
C SER A 69 0.93 -11.28 -5.34
N LEU A 70 0.19 -11.72 -6.37
CA LEU A 70 -0.03 -10.94 -7.58
C LEU A 70 -0.77 -9.63 -7.29
N ILE A 71 -1.80 -9.67 -6.44
CA ILE A 71 -2.56 -8.47 -6.04
C ILE A 71 -1.65 -7.45 -5.36
N VAL A 72 -0.77 -7.87 -4.45
CA VAL A 72 0.16 -6.96 -3.75
C VAL A 72 1.11 -6.27 -4.73
N ILE A 73 1.63 -7.02 -5.71
CA ILE A 73 2.48 -6.46 -6.76
C ILE A 73 1.72 -5.42 -7.59
N ILE A 74 0.50 -5.76 -8.05
CA ILE A 74 -0.34 -4.86 -8.83
C ILE A 74 -0.66 -3.57 -8.06
N LEU A 75 -1.04 -3.69 -6.78
CA LEU A 75 -1.31 -2.54 -5.91
C LEU A 75 -0.08 -1.63 -5.77
N THR A 76 1.09 -2.24 -5.62
CA THR A 76 2.35 -1.49 -5.50
C THR A 76 2.66 -0.72 -6.78
N ILE A 77 2.51 -1.36 -7.94
CA ILE A 77 2.72 -0.71 -9.25
C ILE A 77 1.71 0.41 -9.45
N LEU A 78 0.44 0.21 -9.09
CA LEU A 78 -0.61 1.23 -9.17
C LEU A 78 -0.27 2.46 -8.33
N GLU A 79 0.17 2.26 -7.08
CA GLU A 79 0.56 3.35 -6.20
C GLU A 79 1.72 4.17 -6.78
N LEU A 80 2.77 3.50 -7.23
CA LEU A 80 3.93 4.14 -7.83
C LEU A 80 3.56 4.90 -9.10
N SER A 81 2.71 4.31 -9.93
CA SER A 81 2.21 4.94 -11.16
C SER A 81 1.45 6.22 -10.84
N LEU A 82 0.59 6.19 -9.81
CA LEU A 82 -0.14 7.39 -9.37
C LEU A 82 0.77 8.47 -8.82
N LYS A 83 1.77 8.12 -8.00
CA LYS A 83 2.75 9.09 -7.49
C LYS A 83 3.53 9.74 -8.64
N THR A 84 3.96 8.92 -9.60
CA THR A 84 4.71 9.40 -10.79
C THR A 84 3.84 10.28 -11.67
N LEU A 85 2.60 9.87 -11.94
CA LEU A 85 1.65 10.60 -12.78
C LEU A 85 1.20 11.92 -12.13
N TYR A 86 0.95 11.92 -10.81
CA TYR A 86 0.66 13.15 -10.08
C TYR A 86 1.85 14.11 -10.11
N SER A 87 3.06 13.61 -9.84
CA SER A 87 4.28 14.43 -9.89
C SER A 87 4.52 15.00 -11.28
N PHE A 88 4.23 14.22 -12.33
CA PHE A 88 4.31 14.71 -13.70
C PHE A 88 3.31 15.84 -13.99
N ILE A 89 2.05 15.69 -13.56
CA ILE A 89 1.01 16.70 -13.80
C ILE A 89 1.31 18.02 -13.06
N PHE A 90 1.74 17.96 -11.80
CA PHE A 90 1.87 19.15 -10.96
C PHE A 90 3.28 19.76 -10.95
N LEU A 91 4.32 18.94 -11.09
CA LEU A 91 5.72 19.39 -11.05
C LEU A 91 6.39 19.36 -12.42
N GLY A 92 5.75 18.78 -13.44
CA GLY A 92 6.32 18.61 -14.79
C GLY A 92 7.49 17.63 -14.85
N LYS A 93 7.74 16.87 -13.78
CA LYS A 93 8.89 15.95 -13.67
C LYS A 93 8.42 14.50 -13.81
N PHE A 94 9.00 13.80 -14.78
CA PHE A 94 8.85 12.35 -14.90
C PHE A 94 10.10 11.68 -14.33
N GLU A 95 10.04 11.23 -13.09
CA GLU A 95 11.15 10.55 -12.42
C GLU A 95 10.81 9.08 -12.19
N PHE A 96 11.50 8.19 -12.90
CA PHE A 96 11.44 6.75 -12.66
C PHE A 96 12.71 6.33 -11.93
N CYS A 97 12.61 6.03 -10.63
CA CYS A 97 13.77 5.74 -9.79
C CYS A 97 13.94 4.23 -9.58
N ILE A 98 15.19 3.74 -9.64
CA ILE A 98 15.53 2.32 -9.48
C ILE A 98 14.88 1.69 -8.27
N GLY A 99 14.82 2.38 -7.12
CA GLY A 99 14.25 1.70 -5.97
C GLY A 99 12.76 1.94 -5.72
N TYR A 100 12.03 2.37 -6.75
CA TYR A 100 10.68 1.85 -6.93
C TYR A 100 10.67 0.32 -7.00
N ILE A 101 11.70 -0.31 -7.59
CA ILE A 101 11.88 -1.76 -7.62
C ILE A 101 12.18 -2.29 -6.21
N PHE A 102 13.14 -1.68 -5.49
CA PHE A 102 13.43 -2.03 -4.10
C PHE A 102 12.19 -1.90 -3.20
N TYR A 103 11.40 -0.86 -3.40
CA TYR A 103 10.14 -0.67 -2.70
C TYR A 103 9.10 -1.76 -3.01
N ALA A 104 8.98 -2.18 -4.27
CA ALA A 104 8.12 -3.31 -4.65
C ALA A 104 8.56 -4.64 -4.02
N VAL A 105 9.86 -4.91 -4.00
CA VAL A 105 10.43 -6.09 -3.34
C VAL A 105 10.16 -6.07 -1.83
N LEU A 106 10.33 -4.92 -1.19
CA LEU A 106 10.09 -4.78 0.24
C LEU A 106 8.61 -4.95 0.61
N ASN A 107 7.70 -4.40 -0.21
CA ASN A 107 6.26 -4.64 -0.11
C ASN A 107 5.92 -6.14 -0.15
N PHE A 108 6.49 -6.83 -1.13
CA PHE A 108 6.27 -8.26 -1.30
C PHE A 108 6.83 -9.08 -0.12
N ALA A 109 8.06 -8.79 0.33
CA ALA A 109 8.70 -9.48 1.44
C ALA A 109 7.90 -9.33 2.76
N VAL A 110 7.45 -8.11 3.05
CA VAL A 110 6.65 -7.80 4.24
C VAL A 110 5.29 -8.49 4.19
N PHE A 111 4.63 -8.51 3.03
CA PHE A 111 3.42 -9.30 2.82
C PHE A 111 3.65 -10.80 3.01
N TYR A 112 4.75 -11.33 2.45
CA TYR A 112 5.08 -12.75 2.55
C TYR A 112 5.27 -13.20 4.00
N ILE A 113 6.09 -12.48 4.77
CA ILE A 113 6.33 -12.75 6.19
C ILE A 113 5.02 -12.73 6.97
N TYR A 114 4.18 -11.71 6.74
CA TYR A 114 2.89 -11.60 7.41
C TYR A 114 1.95 -12.77 7.06
N SER A 115 1.90 -13.17 5.79
CA SER A 115 1.07 -14.31 5.34
C SER A 115 1.50 -15.61 6.01
N LEU A 116 2.82 -15.86 6.11
CA LEU A 116 3.38 -17.03 6.80
C LEU A 116 3.02 -17.06 8.28
N LEU A 117 3.14 -15.92 8.98
CA LEU A 117 2.77 -15.82 10.39
C LEU A 117 1.29 -16.14 10.62
N LYS A 118 0.41 -15.65 9.74
CA LYS A 118 -1.04 -15.90 9.85
C LYS A 118 -1.41 -17.36 9.60
N GLU A 119 -0.81 -18.00 8.59
CA GLU A 119 -1.04 -19.43 8.34
C GLU A 119 -0.51 -20.31 9.48
N THR A 120 0.62 -19.93 10.08
CA THR A 120 1.17 -20.63 11.25
C THR A 120 0.26 -20.49 12.47
N SER A 121 -0.24 -19.27 12.74
CA SER A 121 -1.19 -19.03 13.84
C SER A 121 -2.48 -19.84 13.71
N LYS A 122 -3.02 -20.01 12.49
CA LYS A 122 -4.21 -20.82 12.22
C LYS A 122 -4.02 -22.33 12.41
N LYS A 123 -2.78 -22.83 12.45
CA LYS A 123 -2.49 -24.25 12.71
C LYS A 123 -2.35 -24.56 14.20
N ILE A 124 -2.29 -23.53 15.04
CA ILE A 124 -2.08 -23.65 16.50
C ILE A 124 -3.41 -23.59 17.26
N GLU A 125 -4.48 -23.07 16.63
CA GLU A 125 -5.89 -23.19 17.08
C GLU A 125 -6.54 -24.47 16.54
#